data_AF-A0A0A1X6F7-F1
#
_entry.id   AF-A0A0A1X6F7-F1
#
_cell.length_a   1.000
_cell.length_b   1.000
_cell.length_c   1.000
_cell.angle_alpha   90.00
_cell.angle_beta   90.00
_cell.angle_gamma   90.00
#
_symmetry.space_group_name_H-M   'P 1'
#
loop_
_entity.id
_entity.type
_entity.pdbx_description
1 polymer ?
#
loop_
_entity_poly.entity_id
_entity_poly.type
_entity_poly.pdbx_seq_one_letter_code
_entity_poly.pdbx_strand_id
1 'polypeptide(L)'
;MCNINPELYANLSESRLVIFKGDLNYRKLIGDFSWSFTDPFTTCLRGFLPTNLVSLRTVKADLICGLLEGQAEKLFEIDQNWMTTGEYGTIQFMIQPTISAEAVITNSLSAQ
;
A
#
# COMPACT_ATOMS: atom_id res chain seq x y z
N MET A 1 2.34 13.25 1.17
CA MET A 1 3.75 13.51 0.79
C MET A 1 3.87 14.52 -0.34
N CYS A 2 3.07 14.40 -1.41
CA CYS A 2 3.02 15.39 -2.51
C CYS A 2 2.93 16.86 -2.05
N ASN A 3 2.18 17.15 -0.98
CA ASN A 3 2.04 18.52 -0.46
C ASN A 3 3.15 18.96 0.51
N ILE A 4 3.94 18.02 1.05
CA ILE A 4 4.95 18.29 2.10
C ILE A 4 6.36 18.28 1.53
N ASN A 5 6.65 17.30 0.68
CA ASN A 5 7.92 17.19 -0.05
C ASN A 5 7.62 16.73 -1.49
N PRO A 6 7.23 17.67 -2.38
CA PRO A 6 6.89 17.36 -3.76
C PRO A 6 8.08 16.84 -4.56
N GLU A 7 9.29 17.31 -4.27
CA GLU A 7 10.52 16.87 -4.94
C GLU A 7 10.79 15.38 -4.70
N LEU A 8 10.70 14.93 -3.45
CA LEU A 8 10.83 13.51 -3.13
C LEU A 8 9.72 12.68 -3.79
N TYR A 9 8.50 13.20 -3.83
CA TYR A 9 7.39 12.50 -4.49
C TYR A 9 7.64 12.34 -5.99
N ALA A 10 8.13 13.38 -6.65
CA ALA A 10 8.53 13.32 -8.06
C ALA A 10 9.65 12.30 -8.31
N ASN A 11 10.70 12.31 -7.48
CA ASN A 11 11.81 11.36 -7.58
C ASN A 11 11.33 9.89 -7.42
N LEU A 12 10.36 9.63 -6.53
CA LEU A 12 9.78 8.28 -6.42
C LEU A 12 8.97 7.90 -7.67
N SER A 13 8.24 8.84 -8.26
CA SER A 13 7.42 8.60 -9.45
C SER A 13 8.23 8.23 -10.70
N GLU A 14 9.50 8.63 -10.77
CA GLU A 14 10.40 8.24 -11.87
C GLU A 14 10.81 6.76 -11.82
N SER A 15 10.71 6.11 -10.66
CA SER A 15 11.05 4.70 -10.50
C SER A 15 9.97 3.81 -11.12
N ARG A 16 10.36 2.67 -11.70
CA ARG A 16 9.38 1.65 -12.16
C ARG A 16 8.73 0.86 -11.03
N LEU A 17 9.42 0.77 -9.89
CA LEU A 17 8.99 0.07 -8.69
C LEU A 17 9.72 0.66 -7.48
N VAL A 18 8.99 0.90 -6.39
CA VAL A 18 9.55 1.27 -5.09
C VAL A 18 9.29 0.15 -4.07
N ILE A 19 10.34 -0.27 -3.36
CA ILE A 19 10.25 -1.32 -2.34
C ILE A 19 10.38 -0.70 -0.95
N PHE A 20 9.30 -0.75 -0.18
CA PHE A 20 9.27 -0.31 1.21
C PHE A 20 9.62 -1.50 2.13
N LYS A 21 10.74 -1.39 2.84
CA LYS A 21 11.25 -2.45 3.71
C LYS A 21 10.89 -2.21 5.18
N GLY A 22 10.38 -3.24 5.83
CA GLY A 22 10.24 -3.30 7.29
C GLY A 22 8.97 -2.62 7.82
N ASP A 23 8.75 -2.84 9.11
CA ASP A 23 7.53 -2.46 9.82
C ASP A 23 7.28 -0.95 9.85
N LEU A 24 8.32 -0.14 10.12
CA LEU A 24 8.16 1.32 10.17
C LEU A 24 7.70 1.91 8.82
N ASN A 25 8.23 1.41 7.70
CA ASN A 25 7.80 1.90 6.39
C ASN A 25 6.36 1.47 6.09
N TYR A 26 5.96 0.27 6.50
CA TYR A 26 4.58 -0.18 6.36
C TYR A 26 3.60 0.69 7.16
N ARG A 27 3.93 0.99 8.42
CA ARG A 27 3.14 1.86 9.29
C ARG A 27 2.99 3.25 8.68
N LYS A 28 4.08 3.82 8.14
CA LYS A 28 4.05 5.09 7.40
C LYS A 28 3.20 5.03 6.13
N LEU A 29 3.27 3.93 5.36
CA LEU A 29 2.48 3.74 4.14
C LEU A 29 0.97 3.77 4.43
N ILE A 30 0.54 3.07 5.48
CA ILE A 30 -0.90 2.98 5.81
C ILE A 30 -1.38 4.04 6.82
N GLY A 31 -0.48 4.93 7.25
CA GLY A 31 -0.82 6.05 8.13
C GLY A 31 -0.99 5.71 9.61
N ASP A 32 -0.48 4.57 10.07
CA ASP A 32 -0.49 4.15 11.49
C ASP A 32 -1.89 4.19 12.14
N PHE A 33 -2.93 3.86 11.36
CA PHE A 33 -4.32 3.84 11.81
C PHE A 33 -4.80 2.43 12.18
N SER A 34 -5.88 2.37 12.98
CA SER A 34 -6.62 1.15 13.32
C SER A 34 -7.54 0.72 12.16
N TRP A 35 -6.94 0.20 11.09
CA TRP A 35 -7.68 -0.39 9.97
C TRP A 35 -8.32 -1.72 10.36
N SER A 36 -9.42 -2.07 9.70
CA SER A 36 -9.89 -3.45 9.69
C SER A 36 -8.83 -4.32 9.01
N PHE A 37 -8.65 -5.55 9.50
CA PHE A 37 -7.72 -6.51 8.91
C PHE A 37 -8.02 -6.81 7.44
N THR A 38 -9.29 -6.68 7.05
CA THR A 38 -9.78 -6.94 5.70
C THR A 38 -9.83 -5.69 4.82
N ASP A 39 -9.51 -4.50 5.35
CA ASP A 39 -9.55 -3.28 4.56
C ASP A 39 -8.61 -3.40 3.35
N PRO A 40 -9.03 -3.01 2.14
CA PRO A 40 -8.18 -3.10 0.96
C PRO A 40 -6.91 -2.26 1.13
N PHE A 41 -5.76 -2.84 0.78
CA PHE A 41 -4.47 -2.13 0.85
C PHE A 41 -4.49 -0.80 0.07
N THR A 42 -5.24 -0.74 -1.04
CA THR A 42 -5.46 0.47 -1.84
C THR A 42 -6.09 1.62 -1.04
N THR A 43 -7.11 1.30 -0.24
CA THR A 43 -7.77 2.25 0.66
C THR A 43 -6.80 2.71 1.75
N CYS A 44 -6.05 1.77 2.33
CA CYS A 44 -5.11 2.04 3.41
C CYS A 44 -3.94 2.93 2.98
N LEU A 45 -3.53 2.88 1.70
CA LEU A 45 -2.50 3.77 1.14
C LEU A 45 -2.94 5.25 1.07
N ARG A 46 -4.24 5.55 1.21
CA ARG A 46 -4.77 6.92 1.27
C ARG A 46 -4.31 7.81 0.10
N GLY A 47 -4.24 7.23 -1.10
CA GLY A 47 -3.80 7.92 -2.31
C GLY A 47 -2.29 8.07 -2.47
N PHE A 48 -1.46 7.51 -1.57
CA PHE A 48 -0.02 7.43 -1.76
C PHE A 48 0.34 6.33 -2.76
N LEU A 49 0.46 6.70 -4.03
CA LEU A 49 0.85 5.79 -5.10
C LEU A 49 1.65 6.56 -6.18
N PRO A 50 2.89 6.99 -5.89
CA PRO A 50 3.72 7.73 -6.85
C PRO A 50 4.09 6.87 -8.08
N THR A 51 4.28 5.57 -7.86
CA THR A 51 4.56 4.55 -8.87
C THR A 51 4.12 3.19 -8.32
N ASN A 52 4.38 2.11 -9.04
CA ASN A 52 4.22 0.75 -8.53
C ASN A 52 5.01 0.60 -7.23
N LEU A 53 4.42 -0.02 -6.21
CA LEU A 53 5.10 -0.23 -4.94
C LEU A 53 4.89 -1.62 -4.39
N VAL A 54 5.90 -2.13 -3.70
CA VAL A 54 5.85 -3.34 -2.88
C VAL A 54 6.18 -2.96 -1.45
N SER A 55 5.39 -3.43 -0.49
CA SER A 55 5.78 -3.46 0.90
C SER A 55 6.24 -4.85 1.30
N LEU A 56 7.46 -4.95 1.83
CA LEU A 56 8.04 -6.17 2.40
C LEU A 56 8.19 -5.97 3.90
N ARG A 57 7.35 -6.64 4.68
CA ARG A 57 7.26 -6.43 6.12
C ARG A 57 7.34 -7.75 6.88
N THR A 58 8.07 -7.74 7.99
CA THR A 58 7.82 -8.62 9.14
C THR A 58 6.86 -7.91 10.11
N VAL A 59 5.82 -8.58 10.57
CA VAL A 59 4.75 -8.00 11.39
C VAL A 59 5.25 -7.76 12.82
N LYS A 60 5.41 -6.50 13.19
CA LYS A 60 5.94 -6.06 14.51
C LYS A 60 5.09 -4.95 15.14
N ALA A 61 3.86 -4.80 14.68
CA ALA A 61 2.91 -3.81 15.17
C ALA A 61 1.47 -4.31 14.95
N ASP A 62 0.56 -3.81 15.80
CA ASP A 62 -0.87 -4.11 15.94
C ASP A 62 -1.77 -3.58 14.80
N LEU A 63 -1.18 -3.37 13.62
CA LEU A 63 -1.90 -2.95 12.43
C LEU A 63 -1.50 -3.81 11.23
N ILE A 64 -2.48 -4.14 10.40
CA ILE A 64 -2.34 -4.86 9.15
C ILE A 64 -3.66 -4.72 8.39
N CYS A 65 -3.60 -4.74 7.06
CA CYS A 65 -4.78 -4.70 6.22
C CYS A 65 -4.62 -5.68 5.05
N GLY A 66 -5.67 -5.86 4.24
CA GLY A 66 -5.65 -6.72 3.06
C GLY A 66 -5.54 -8.21 3.36
N LEU A 67 -5.90 -8.65 4.58
CA LEU A 67 -6.06 -10.06 4.91
C LEU A 67 -7.40 -10.59 4.38
N LEU A 68 -7.48 -11.90 4.20
CA LEU A 68 -8.74 -12.56 3.90
C LEU A 68 -9.66 -12.55 5.12
N GLU A 69 -10.97 -12.61 4.90
CA GLU A 69 -11.94 -12.78 5.98
C GLU A 69 -11.62 -14.02 6.82
N GLY A 70 -11.65 -13.88 8.15
CA GLY A 70 -11.35 -14.97 9.07
C GLY A 70 -9.87 -15.29 9.22
N GLN A 71 -8.97 -14.67 8.46
CA GLN A 71 -7.54 -14.99 8.50
C GLN A 71 -6.87 -14.49 9.78
N ALA A 72 -7.21 -13.28 10.22
CA ALA A 72 -6.65 -12.72 11.45
C ALA A 72 -7.14 -13.50 12.68
N GLU A 73 -8.42 -13.86 12.71
CA GLU A 73 -9.05 -14.64 13.78
C GLU A 73 -8.35 -15.99 13.95
N LYS A 74 -8.10 -16.71 12.84
CA LYS A 74 -7.34 -17.97 12.86
C LYS A 74 -5.92 -17.77 13.38
N LEU A 75 -5.26 -16.67 13.04
CA LEU A 75 -3.91 -16.38 13.56
C LEU A 75 -3.94 -16.11 15.06
N PHE A 76 -4.95 -15.38 15.57
CA PHE A 76 -5.12 -15.16 17.01
C PHE A 76 -5.44 -16.44 17.79
N GLU A 77 -6.09 -17.43 17.17
CA GLU A 77 -6.30 -18.76 17.76
C GLU A 77 -4.98 -19.55 17.88
N ILE A 78 -4.06 -19.38 16.92
CA ILE A 78 -2.77 -20.10 16.87
C ILE A 78 -1.73 -19.42 17.79
N ASP A 79 -1.61 -18.10 17.69
CA ASP A 79 -0.65 -17.29 18.44
C ASP A 79 -1.27 -15.92 18.74
N GLN A 80 -1.61 -15.68 20.01
CA GLN A 80 -2.21 -14.40 20.43
C GLN A 80 -1.29 -13.18 20.22
N ASN A 81 0.03 -13.40 20.07
CA ASN A 81 1.04 -12.34 19.93
C ASN A 81 1.60 -12.22 18.50
N TRP A 82 0.98 -12.89 17.52
CA TRP A 82 1.51 -12.98 16.14
C TRP A 82 1.85 -11.63 15.49
N MET A 83 1.19 -10.55 15.92
CA MET A 83 1.39 -9.20 15.39
C MET A 83 2.64 -8.47 15.92
N THR A 84 3.28 -8.96 16.98
CA THR A 84 4.39 -8.24 17.65
C THR A 84 5.69 -9.04 17.70
N THR A 85 5.64 -10.35 17.42
CA THR A 85 6.81 -11.25 17.49
C THR A 85 7.79 -11.04 16.34
N GLY A 86 7.33 -10.61 15.16
CA GLY A 86 8.16 -10.51 13.96
C GLY A 86 8.34 -11.82 13.18
N GLU A 87 7.69 -12.90 13.63
CA GLU A 87 7.72 -14.23 12.99
C GLU A 87 6.85 -14.31 11.74
N TYR A 88 5.87 -13.41 11.63
CA TYR A 88 4.95 -13.32 10.49
C TYR A 88 5.41 -12.24 9.54
N GLY A 89 5.05 -12.37 8.25
CA GLY A 89 5.41 -11.39 7.24
C GLY A 89 4.39 -11.25 6.14
N THR A 90 4.40 -10.08 5.49
CA THR A 90 3.57 -9.79 4.33
C THR A 90 4.40 -9.23 3.19
N ILE A 91 3.95 -9.57 1.98
CA ILE A 91 4.39 -8.98 0.72
C ILE A 91 3.14 -8.43 0.06
N GLN A 92 3.00 -7.11 0.05
CA GLN A 92 1.83 -6.43 -0.54
C GLN A 92 2.27 -5.59 -1.72
N PHE A 93 1.69 -5.86 -2.89
CA PHE A 93 1.99 -5.16 -4.12
C PHE A 93 0.82 -4.27 -4.53
N MET A 94 1.14 -3.05 -4.98
CA MET A 94 0.18 -2.16 -5.62
C MET A 94 0.75 -1.68 -6.95
N ILE A 95 -0.06 -1.82 -8.01
CA ILE A 95 0.24 -1.33 -9.34
C ILE A 95 -0.38 0.05 -9.51
N GLN A 96 0.40 1.01 -9.99
CA GLN A 96 -0.14 2.27 -10.44
C GLN A 96 -0.96 2.01 -11.72
N PRO A 97 -2.22 2.47 -11.80
CA PRO A 97 -2.98 2.38 -13.04
C PRO A 97 -2.18 3.05 -14.16
N THR A 98 -1.74 2.26 -15.14
CA THR A 98 -1.15 2.83 -16.34
C THR A 98 -2.29 3.45 -17.13
N ILE A 99 -2.26 4.76 -17.35
CA ILE A 99 -3.15 5.37 -18.33
C ILE A 99 -2.70 4.80 -19.69
N SER A 100 -3.46 3.84 -20.23
CA SER A 100 -3.29 3.46 -21.63
C SER A 100 -3.57 4.70 -22.47
N ALA A 101 -2.75 4.94 -23.50
CA ALA A 101 -2.80 6.12 -24.37
C ALA A 101 -4.13 6.31 -25.15
N GLU A 102 -5.13 5.46 -24.92
CA GLU A 102 -6.43 5.51 -25.59
C GLU A 102 -7.33 6.65 -25.08
N ALA A 103 -7.11 7.15 -23.86
CA ALA A 103 -7.92 8.26 -23.31
C ALA A 103 -7.62 9.64 -23.91
N VAL A 104 -6.55 9.78 -24.71
CA VAL A 104 -6.20 11.07 -25.36
C VAL A 104 -6.99 11.29 -26.66
N ILE A 105 -7.51 10.24 -27.29
CA ILE A 105 -8.13 10.34 -28.63
C ILE A 105 -9.60 10.83 -28.56
N THR A 106 -10.30 10.67 -27.43
CA THR A 106 -11.74 11.02 -27.38
C THR A 106 -12.03 12.50 -27.16
N ASN A 107 -11.04 13.32 -26.77
CA ASN A 107 -11.26 14.76 -26.51
C ASN A 107 -11.02 15.67 -27.72
N SER A 108 -10.65 15.14 -28.89
CA SER A 108 -10.40 15.92 -30.10
C SER A 108 -11.51 15.84 -31.16
N LEU A 109 -12.61 15.13 -30.90
CA LEU A 109 -13.71 14.93 -31.86
C LEU A 109 -15.03 15.65 -31.51
N SER A 110 -15.08 16.48 -30.47
CA SER A 110 -16.29 17.22 -30.08
C SER A 110 -16.22 18.74 -30.29
N ALA A 111 -15.35 19.21 -31.19
CA ALA A 111 -15.34 20.59 -31.66
C ALA A 111 -15.56 20.64 -33.18
N GLN A 112 -16.83 20.44 -33.58
CA GLN A 112 -17.39 20.97 -34.81
C GLN A 112 -18.76 21.58 -34.49
#